data_AF-A0ABD0P8T8-F1
#
_entry.id   AF-A0ABD0P8T8-F1
#
_cell.length_a   1.000
_cell.length_b   1.000
_cell.length_c   1.000
_cell.angle_alpha   90.00
_cell.angle_beta   90.00
_cell.angle_gamma   90.00
#
_symmetry.space_group_name_H-M   'P 1'
#
loop_
_entity.id
_entity.type
_entity.pdbx_description
1 polymer ?
#
loop_
_entity_poly.entity_id
_entity_poly.type
_entity_poly.pdbx_seq_one_letter_code
_entity_poly.pdbx_strand_id
1 'polypeptide(L)'
;ECSPYAAHLFDAEDPYTPVRHLPGLCFTYCSDFHTKCHSVVKYLTNSRTLQETCEKDPSHFCNLINLADQDYCYPNVLRNNDLYSNLGKVVEDTKGCLQLCLTEVANGLRNPVLMVHSGDDTHRMFVAEQIGFVWVYLKDGSRLEQPFLDISGEVFTTQWLGDERGFLGLAFHPKYRNNGRFFIYYSILINGKLEKIRISEMK
;
A
#
# COMPACT_ATOMS: atom_id res chain seq x y z
N GLU A 1 -7.24 -6.33 -11.41
CA GLU A 1 -5.87 -6.35 -10.88
C GLU A 1 -5.24 -5.00 -11.13
N CYS A 2 -4.53 -4.44 -10.14
CA CYS A 2 -3.77 -3.21 -10.33
C CYS A 2 -2.52 -3.52 -11.15
N SER A 3 -2.15 -2.63 -12.09
CA SER A 3 -0.90 -2.78 -12.84
C SER A 3 0.29 -2.72 -11.86
N PRO A 4 1.27 -3.64 -11.93
CA PRO A 4 2.45 -3.60 -11.06
C PRO A 4 3.31 -2.35 -11.31
N TYR A 5 3.10 -1.66 -12.42
CA TYR A 5 3.80 -0.44 -12.81
C TYR A 5 3.03 0.85 -12.44
N ALA A 6 1.88 0.73 -11.77
CA ALA A 6 1.02 1.88 -11.48
C ALA A 6 1.73 2.94 -10.62
N ALA A 7 2.54 2.54 -9.64
CA ALA A 7 3.28 3.49 -8.80
C ALA A 7 4.24 4.36 -9.64
N HIS A 8 5.08 3.73 -10.47
CA HIS A 8 6.00 4.42 -11.38
C HIS A 8 5.27 5.27 -12.43
N LEU A 9 4.26 4.71 -13.10
CA LEU A 9 3.53 5.43 -14.16
C LEU A 9 2.82 6.67 -13.63
N PHE A 10 2.42 6.69 -12.37
CA PHE A 10 1.71 7.82 -11.77
C PHE A 10 2.58 8.67 -10.84
N ASP A 11 3.90 8.43 -10.79
CA ASP A 11 4.86 9.17 -9.95
C ASP A 11 4.49 9.11 -8.45
N ALA A 12 3.92 7.99 -8.02
CA ALA A 12 3.32 7.78 -6.70
C ALA A 12 4.26 7.04 -5.73
N GLU A 13 5.56 7.07 -6.00
CA GLU A 13 6.58 6.33 -5.24
C GLU A 13 7.09 7.09 -4.02
N ASP A 14 6.94 8.42 -4.04
CA ASP A 14 7.41 9.33 -3.01
C ASP A 14 6.24 10.15 -2.45
N PRO A 15 6.06 10.24 -1.11
CA PRO A 15 4.95 10.96 -0.50
C PRO A 15 4.98 12.48 -0.73
N TYR A 16 6.10 13.04 -1.18
CA TYR A 16 6.23 14.48 -1.46
C TYR A 16 5.98 14.84 -2.92
N THR A 17 5.91 13.84 -3.80
CA THR A 17 5.68 14.04 -5.24
C THR A 17 4.17 14.02 -5.53
N PRO A 18 3.60 15.10 -6.10
CA PRO A 18 2.19 15.13 -6.46
C PRO A 18 1.87 14.05 -7.50
N VAL A 19 0.93 13.16 -7.15
CA VAL A 19 0.50 12.07 -8.03
C VAL A 19 -0.04 12.62 -9.35
N ARG A 20 0.40 12.02 -10.46
CA ARG A 20 -0.04 12.43 -11.80
C ARG A 20 -1.51 12.07 -12.01
N HIS A 21 -2.21 12.87 -12.81
CA HIS A 21 -3.61 12.58 -13.18
C HIS A 21 -3.71 11.56 -14.32
N LEU A 22 -2.66 11.46 -15.14
CA LEU A 22 -2.55 10.54 -16.27
C LEU A 22 -1.25 9.73 -16.12
N PRO A 23 -1.21 8.49 -16.63
CA PRO A 23 0.02 7.70 -16.62
C PRO A 23 1.09 8.38 -17.49
N GLY A 24 2.34 8.21 -17.06
CA GLY A 24 3.51 8.64 -17.78
C GLY A 24 3.66 7.91 -19.12
N LEU A 25 3.56 8.65 -20.23
CA LEU A 25 3.68 8.08 -21.57
C LEU A 25 5.05 8.41 -22.16
N CYS A 26 5.65 7.46 -22.87
CA CYS A 26 6.85 7.75 -23.66
C CYS A 26 6.50 8.78 -24.74
N PHE A 27 7.40 9.73 -25.01
CA PHE A 27 7.10 10.84 -25.91
C PHE A 27 6.60 10.41 -27.30
N THR A 28 7.21 9.39 -27.89
CA THR A 28 6.82 8.83 -29.20
C THR A 28 5.42 8.22 -29.16
N TYR A 29 5.15 7.42 -28.12
CA TYR A 29 3.83 6.83 -27.92
C TYR A 29 2.76 7.88 -27.61
N CYS A 30 3.08 8.90 -26.82
CA CYS A 30 2.17 10.02 -26.56
C CYS A 30 1.78 10.72 -27.87
N SER A 31 2.74 10.96 -28.75
CA SER A 31 2.51 11.61 -30.04
C SER A 31 1.55 10.79 -30.92
N ASP A 32 1.76 9.47 -30.96
CA ASP A 32 0.87 8.54 -31.66
C ASP A 32 -0.54 8.47 -31.04
N PHE A 33 -0.60 8.40 -29.71
CA PHE A 33 -1.85 8.42 -28.95
C PHE A 33 -2.64 9.70 -29.20
N HIS A 34 -1.98 10.85 -29.15
CA HIS A 34 -2.61 12.15 -29.38
C HIS A 34 -3.23 12.21 -30.78
N THR A 35 -2.46 11.82 -31.80
CA THR A 35 -2.91 11.83 -33.21
C THR A 35 -4.19 11.01 -33.41
N LYS A 36 -4.34 9.89 -32.71
CA LYS A 36 -5.47 8.95 -32.90
C LYS A 36 -6.61 9.15 -31.88
N CYS A 37 -6.29 9.61 -30.68
CA CYS A 37 -7.15 9.46 -29.51
C CYS A 37 -7.14 10.69 -28.57
N HIS A 38 -6.60 11.85 -28.95
CA HIS A 38 -6.60 13.05 -28.08
C HIS A 38 -8.00 13.43 -27.56
N SER A 39 -9.05 13.16 -28.33
CA SER A 39 -10.45 13.44 -27.95
C SER A 39 -10.90 12.70 -26.70
N VAL A 40 -10.20 11.63 -26.31
CA VAL A 40 -10.50 10.85 -25.10
C VAL A 40 -9.93 11.53 -23.84
N VAL A 41 -8.91 12.38 -23.96
CA VAL A 41 -8.20 13.00 -22.82
C VAL A 41 -9.14 13.77 -21.88
N LYS A 42 -10.17 14.44 -22.42
CA LYS A 42 -11.20 15.14 -21.62
C LYS A 42 -12.00 14.22 -20.69
N TYR A 43 -12.04 12.92 -20.96
CA TYR A 43 -12.69 11.92 -20.12
C TYR A 43 -11.71 11.23 -19.15
N LEU A 44 -10.41 11.36 -19.38
CA LEU A 44 -9.37 10.69 -18.59
C LEU A 44 -8.83 11.57 -17.46
N THR A 45 -8.97 12.90 -17.56
CA THR A 45 -8.49 13.82 -16.52
C THR A 45 -9.41 15.01 -16.35
N ASN A 46 -9.54 15.50 -15.11
CA ASN A 46 -10.21 16.76 -14.77
C ASN A 46 -9.23 17.96 -14.75
N SER A 47 -7.96 17.75 -15.06
CA SER A 47 -6.96 18.83 -15.09
C SER A 47 -7.19 19.73 -16.29
N ARG A 48 -7.62 20.97 -16.04
CA ARG A 48 -7.83 21.98 -17.10
C ARG A 48 -6.56 22.25 -17.88
N THR A 49 -5.41 22.32 -17.20
CA THR A 49 -4.11 22.51 -17.85
C THR A 49 -3.83 21.41 -18.86
N LEU A 50 -4.00 20.14 -18.47
CA LEU A 50 -3.75 19.02 -19.38
C LEU A 50 -4.74 19.00 -20.56
N GLN A 51 -6.02 19.31 -20.32
CA GLN A 51 -7.03 19.38 -21.37
C GLN A 51 -6.71 20.50 -22.38
N GLU A 52 -6.43 21.71 -21.88
CA GLU A 52 -6.13 22.88 -22.73
C GLU A 52 -4.83 22.69 -23.52
N THR A 53 -3.79 22.16 -22.88
CA THR A 53 -2.53 21.88 -23.57
C THR A 53 -2.70 20.77 -24.60
N CYS A 54 -3.48 19.73 -24.30
CA CYS A 54 -3.79 18.68 -25.27
C CYS A 54 -4.46 19.24 -26.54
N GLU A 55 -5.30 20.26 -26.44
CA GLU A 55 -5.96 20.85 -27.62
C GLU A 55 -5.06 21.84 -28.37
N LYS A 56 -4.25 22.62 -27.66
CA LYS A 56 -3.50 23.74 -28.24
C LYS A 56 -2.09 23.36 -28.71
N ASP A 57 -1.40 22.51 -27.96
CA ASP A 57 -0.01 22.19 -28.19
C ASP A 57 0.28 20.70 -27.86
N PRO A 58 0.19 19.81 -28.86
CA PRO A 58 0.43 18.39 -28.69
C PRO A 58 1.83 18.09 -28.14
N SER A 59 2.83 18.88 -28.54
CA SER A 59 4.23 18.66 -28.12
C SER A 59 4.40 19.04 -26.65
N HIS A 60 3.82 20.17 -26.23
CA HIS A 60 3.82 20.56 -24.83
C HIS A 60 3.02 19.58 -23.96
N PHE A 61 1.89 19.07 -24.46
CA PHE A 61 1.11 18.05 -23.77
C PHE A 61 1.93 16.79 -23.54
N CYS A 62 2.61 16.30 -24.59
CA CYS A 62 3.46 15.12 -24.47
C CYS A 62 4.65 15.36 -23.55
N ASN A 63 5.22 16.56 -23.51
CA ASN A 63 6.26 16.90 -22.53
C ASN A 63 5.74 16.87 -21.08
N LEU A 64 4.51 17.32 -20.83
CA LEU A 64 3.91 17.32 -19.49
C LEU A 64 3.66 15.92 -18.95
N ILE A 65 3.28 14.98 -19.83
CA ILE A 65 3.00 13.60 -19.42
C ILE A 65 4.18 12.65 -19.65
N ASN A 66 5.29 13.13 -20.21
CA ASN A 66 6.50 12.33 -20.36
C ASN A 66 7.12 12.02 -19.00
N LEU A 67 7.68 10.81 -18.86
CA LEU A 67 8.56 10.49 -17.73
C LEU A 67 10.01 10.78 -18.13
N ALA A 68 10.79 11.31 -17.18
CA ALA A 68 12.20 11.58 -17.42
C ALA A 68 12.97 10.29 -17.74
N ASP A 69 12.62 9.21 -17.06
CA ASP A 69 13.13 7.87 -17.34
C ASP A 69 12.31 7.21 -18.46
N GLN A 70 12.97 7.01 -19.62
CA GLN A 70 12.34 6.44 -20.81
C GLN A 70 12.19 4.91 -20.74
N ASP A 71 12.80 4.25 -19.75
CA ASP A 71 12.60 2.82 -19.51
C ASP A 71 11.31 2.56 -18.72
N TYR A 72 10.89 3.51 -17.88
CA TYR A 72 9.70 3.41 -17.03
C TYR A 72 8.43 4.04 -17.62
N CYS A 73 8.50 4.66 -18.79
CA CYS A 73 7.34 5.20 -19.47
C CYS A 73 6.51 4.14 -20.20
N TYR A 74 5.20 4.35 -20.34
CA TYR A 74 4.36 3.45 -21.14
C TYR A 74 4.54 3.71 -22.64
N PRO A 75 4.71 2.68 -23.49
CA PRO A 75 4.66 1.24 -23.19
C PRO A 75 6.03 0.60 -22.95
N ASN A 76 7.13 1.36 -22.94
CA ASN A 76 8.49 0.83 -22.78
C ASN A 76 8.65 0.00 -21.51
N VAL A 77 8.00 0.40 -20.42
CA VAL A 77 7.96 -0.35 -19.16
C VAL A 77 7.43 -1.78 -19.32
N LEU A 78 6.58 -2.03 -20.32
CA LEU A 78 6.05 -3.36 -20.65
C LEU A 78 6.96 -4.16 -21.58
N ARG A 79 7.93 -3.51 -22.23
CA ARG A 79 8.79 -4.10 -23.26
C ARG A 79 10.23 -4.29 -22.80
N ASN A 80 10.62 -3.61 -21.71
CA ASN A 80 11.94 -3.72 -21.15
C ASN A 80 12.07 -5.02 -20.36
N ASN A 81 12.56 -6.07 -21.02
CA ASN A 81 12.83 -7.37 -20.40
C ASN A 81 13.76 -7.24 -19.17
N ASP A 82 14.65 -6.25 -19.10
CA ASP A 82 15.52 -6.05 -17.95
C ASP A 82 14.74 -5.57 -16.71
N LEU A 83 13.62 -4.85 -16.90
CA LEU A 83 12.78 -4.34 -15.81
C LEU A 83 11.81 -5.38 -15.21
N TYR A 84 11.45 -6.46 -15.93
CA TYR A 84 10.49 -7.45 -15.42
C TYR A 84 10.92 -8.92 -15.48
N SER A 85 11.99 -9.28 -16.19
CA SER A 85 12.44 -10.69 -16.30
C SER A 85 12.78 -11.34 -14.95
N ASN A 86 13.05 -10.53 -13.93
CA ASN A 86 13.40 -10.97 -12.58
C ASN A 86 12.49 -10.42 -11.47
N LEU A 87 11.38 -9.76 -11.82
CA LEU A 87 10.34 -9.42 -10.83
C LEU A 87 9.78 -10.73 -10.26
N GLY A 88 10.08 -11.01 -8.99
CA GLY A 88 9.69 -12.22 -8.27
C GLY A 88 10.82 -13.21 -7.94
N LYS A 89 12.05 -13.00 -8.42
CA LYS A 89 13.19 -13.90 -8.15
C LYS A 89 14.19 -13.25 -7.20
N VAL A 90 14.39 -13.84 -6.02
CA VAL A 90 15.50 -13.49 -5.13
C VAL A 90 16.78 -14.09 -5.71
N VAL A 91 17.66 -13.26 -6.25
CA VAL A 91 18.96 -13.69 -6.76
C VAL A 91 20.03 -12.81 -6.13
N GLU A 92 20.99 -13.43 -5.44
CA GLU A 92 22.18 -12.76 -4.94
C GLU A 92 23.19 -12.66 -6.09
N ASP A 93 23.58 -11.44 -6.46
CA ASP A 93 24.67 -11.25 -7.41
C ASP A 93 26.03 -11.35 -6.72
N THR A 94 27.11 -11.50 -7.50
CA THR A 94 28.48 -11.59 -6.96
C THR A 94 28.96 -10.30 -6.26
N LYS A 95 28.16 -9.23 -6.27
CA LYS A 95 28.41 -7.95 -5.60
C LYS A 95 27.57 -7.79 -4.33
N GLY A 96 26.71 -8.75 -3.98
CA GLY A 96 25.87 -8.74 -2.79
C GLY A 96 24.60 -7.88 -2.91
N CYS A 97 24.12 -7.59 -4.12
CA CYS A 97 22.87 -6.84 -4.31
C CYS A 97 21.64 -7.75 -4.15
N LEU A 98 20.82 -7.50 -3.13
CA LEU A 98 19.60 -8.25 -2.84
C LEU A 98 18.42 -7.63 -3.59
N GLN A 99 17.86 -8.34 -4.57
CA GLN A 99 16.62 -7.93 -5.24
C GLN A 99 15.40 -8.44 -4.45
N LEU A 100 14.58 -7.51 -3.94
CA LEU A 100 13.36 -7.79 -3.18
C LEU A 100 12.13 -7.69 -4.08
N CYS A 101 11.12 -8.52 -3.78
CA CYS A 101 9.84 -8.54 -4.49
C CYS A 101 8.72 -8.38 -3.47
N LEU A 102 7.71 -7.56 -3.81
CA LEU A 102 6.54 -7.35 -2.98
C LEU A 102 5.36 -8.14 -3.57
N THR A 103 4.59 -8.78 -2.69
CA THR A 103 3.31 -9.41 -3.04
C THR A 103 2.26 -8.88 -2.10
N GLU A 104 1.13 -8.45 -2.64
CA GLU A 104 -0.01 -8.05 -1.82
C GLU A 104 -0.57 -9.29 -1.11
N VAL A 105 -0.60 -9.26 0.22
CA VAL A 105 -1.09 -10.38 1.06
C VAL A 105 -2.40 -10.06 1.76
N ALA A 106 -2.81 -8.79 1.79
CA ALA A 106 -4.01 -8.30 2.45
C ALA A 106 -4.43 -6.92 1.92
N ASN A 107 -5.73 -6.67 1.82
CA ASN A 107 -6.31 -5.37 1.48
C ASN A 107 -7.61 -5.08 2.25
N GLY A 108 -8.15 -3.88 2.05
CA GLY A 108 -9.38 -3.44 2.71
C GLY A 108 -9.24 -3.22 4.22
N LEU A 109 -8.01 -3.11 4.71
CA LEU A 109 -7.68 -2.88 6.11
C LEU A 109 -7.84 -1.40 6.49
N ARG A 110 -8.22 -1.13 7.73
CA ARG A 110 -8.43 0.21 8.29
C ARG A 110 -7.26 0.61 9.17
N ASN A 111 -6.30 1.33 8.58
CA ASN A 111 -5.07 1.78 9.23
C ASN A 111 -4.35 0.63 9.99
N PRO A 112 -3.83 -0.39 9.28
CA PRO A 112 -3.14 -1.51 9.92
C PRO A 112 -1.86 -1.04 10.60
N VAL A 113 -1.67 -1.43 11.87
CA VAL A 113 -0.56 -0.97 12.71
C VAL A 113 0.50 -2.03 12.96
N LEU A 114 0.15 -3.31 12.84
CA LEU A 114 1.09 -4.44 12.97
C LEU A 114 0.58 -5.72 12.33
N MET A 115 1.52 -6.59 12.00
CA MET A 115 1.30 -7.95 11.52
C MET A 115 2.26 -8.89 12.25
N VAL A 116 1.74 -9.90 12.95
CA VAL A 116 2.54 -10.82 13.76
C VAL A 116 2.07 -12.27 13.59
N HIS A 117 2.94 -13.24 13.86
CA HIS A 117 2.59 -14.65 13.93
C HIS A 117 2.50 -15.11 15.39
N SER A 118 1.73 -16.17 15.66
CA SER A 118 1.54 -16.72 17.02
C SER A 118 2.60 -17.73 17.46
N GLY A 119 3.42 -18.23 16.52
CA GLY A 119 4.50 -19.18 16.83
C GLY A 119 3.98 -20.56 17.25
N ASP A 120 2.78 -20.94 16.78
CA ASP A 120 2.10 -22.20 17.06
C ASP A 120 2.13 -23.18 15.87
N ASP A 121 2.99 -22.93 14.88
CA ASP A 121 3.14 -23.69 13.63
C ASP A 121 1.91 -23.68 12.70
N THR A 122 0.87 -22.89 12.99
CA THR A 122 -0.32 -22.81 12.13
C THR A 122 -0.10 -21.94 10.89
N HIS A 123 0.99 -21.19 10.84
CA HIS A 123 1.28 -20.18 9.80
C HIS A 123 0.19 -19.11 9.65
N ARG A 124 -0.60 -18.87 10.71
CA ARG A 124 -1.56 -17.77 10.74
C ARG A 124 -0.85 -16.45 11.00
N MET A 125 -1.30 -15.43 10.30
CA MET A 125 -0.86 -14.05 10.50
C MET A 125 -1.99 -13.24 11.12
N PHE A 126 -1.66 -12.48 12.14
CA PHE A 126 -2.60 -11.64 12.89
C PHE A 126 -2.30 -10.19 12.53
N VAL A 127 -3.27 -9.52 11.92
CA VAL A 127 -3.14 -8.13 11.47
C VAL A 127 -4.03 -7.26 12.33
N ALA A 128 -3.44 -6.33 13.09
CA ALA A 128 -4.20 -5.41 13.93
C ALA A 128 -4.43 -4.08 13.23
N GLU A 129 -5.64 -3.57 13.37
CA GLU A 129 -6.08 -2.26 12.89
C GLU A 129 -6.05 -1.25 14.05
N GLN A 130 -5.66 0.00 13.78
CA GLN A 130 -5.56 1.05 14.80
C GLN A 130 -6.86 1.21 15.61
N ILE A 131 -8.01 0.93 15.00
CA ILE A 131 -9.34 1.03 15.61
C ILE A 131 -9.71 -0.13 16.55
N GLY A 132 -8.81 -1.11 16.77
CA GLY A 132 -9.01 -2.14 17.80
C GLY A 132 -9.51 -3.51 17.31
N PHE A 133 -9.46 -3.78 16.00
CA PHE A 133 -9.71 -5.11 15.45
C PHE A 133 -8.41 -5.86 15.20
N VAL A 134 -8.42 -7.18 15.42
CA VAL A 134 -7.34 -8.08 14.99
C VAL A 134 -7.91 -9.13 14.06
N TRP A 135 -7.49 -9.10 12.80
CA TRP A 135 -7.90 -10.05 11.76
C TRP A 135 -6.92 -11.22 11.66
N VAL A 136 -7.42 -12.39 11.27
CA VAL A 136 -6.59 -13.58 11.02
C VAL A 136 -6.54 -13.86 9.54
N TYR A 137 -5.32 -13.94 9.02
CA TYR A 137 -5.02 -14.42 7.68
C TYR A 137 -4.41 -15.82 7.76
N LEU A 138 -4.92 -16.72 6.93
CA LEU A 138 -4.44 -18.10 6.83
C LEU A 138 -3.27 -18.19 5.84
N LYS A 139 -2.62 -19.34 5.82
CA LYS A 139 -1.47 -19.63 4.95
C LYS A 139 -1.77 -19.43 3.46
N ASP A 140 -3.02 -19.63 3.04
CA ASP A 140 -3.47 -19.46 1.66
C ASP A 140 -3.83 -18.00 1.31
N GLY A 141 -3.64 -17.06 2.24
CA GLY A 141 -3.97 -15.64 2.07
C GLY A 141 -5.43 -15.30 2.36
N SER A 142 -6.28 -16.29 2.66
CA SER A 142 -7.67 -16.04 3.02
C SER A 142 -7.77 -15.40 4.42
N ARG A 143 -8.72 -14.47 4.58
CA ARG A 143 -9.04 -13.83 5.86
C ARG A 143 -10.24 -14.51 6.51
N LEU A 144 -10.17 -14.79 7.82
CA LEU A 144 -11.34 -15.23 8.56
C LEU A 144 -12.41 -14.13 8.62
N GLU A 145 -13.68 -14.52 8.53
CA GLU A 145 -14.81 -13.56 8.60
C GLU A 145 -14.95 -12.92 9.97
N GLN A 146 -14.65 -13.68 11.04
CA GLN A 146 -14.67 -13.18 12.41
C GLN A 146 -13.28 -12.71 12.83
N PRO A 147 -13.16 -11.53 13.45
CA PRO A 147 -11.89 -11.08 13.99
C PRO A 147 -11.48 -11.97 15.17
N PHE A 148 -10.17 -12.13 15.34
CA PHE A 148 -9.59 -12.78 16.53
C PHE A 148 -9.86 -11.98 17.80
N LEU A 149 -9.85 -10.65 17.68
CA LEU A 149 -10.11 -9.73 18.78
C LEU A 149 -10.88 -8.52 18.25
N ASP A 150 -11.90 -8.11 18.98
CA ASP A 150 -12.58 -6.83 18.83
C ASP A 150 -12.59 -6.12 20.18
N ILE A 151 -11.79 -5.07 20.30
CA ILE A 151 -11.78 -4.15 21.44
C ILE A 151 -12.04 -2.71 20.98
N SER A 152 -12.69 -2.54 19.83
CA SER A 152 -12.97 -1.22 19.25
C SER A 152 -13.77 -0.30 20.17
N GLY A 153 -14.56 -0.87 21.09
CA GLY A 153 -15.26 -0.12 22.14
C GLY A 153 -14.38 0.40 23.29
N GLU A 154 -13.17 -0.14 23.48
CA GLU A 154 -12.23 0.30 24.51
C GLU A 154 -11.11 1.18 23.96
N VAL A 155 -10.73 0.95 22.70
CA VAL A 155 -9.62 1.65 22.06
C VAL A 155 -10.00 3.09 21.77
N PHE A 156 -9.15 4.02 22.21
CA PHE A 156 -9.31 5.43 21.91
C PHE A 156 -8.51 5.81 20.67
N THR A 157 -9.21 6.19 19.60
CA THR A 157 -8.66 6.76 18.37
C THR A 157 -9.28 8.12 18.08
N THR A 158 -8.60 8.98 17.34
CA THR A 158 -9.22 10.20 16.77
C THR A 158 -9.07 10.24 15.26
N GLN A 159 -9.81 11.15 14.61
CA GLN A 159 -9.73 11.35 13.16
C GLN A 159 -8.58 12.26 12.74
N TRP A 160 -7.77 12.74 13.70
CA TRP A 160 -6.66 13.63 13.40
C TRP A 160 -5.53 12.87 12.70
N LEU A 161 -5.05 13.40 11.57
CA LEU A 161 -3.94 12.83 10.82
C LEU A 161 -2.65 12.92 11.63
N GLY A 162 -1.92 11.81 11.73
CA GLY A 162 -0.72 11.71 12.55
C GLY A 162 -1.01 11.41 14.03
N ASP A 163 -2.27 11.17 14.40
CA ASP A 163 -2.59 10.64 15.73
C ASP A 163 -2.14 9.19 15.86
N GLU A 164 -1.15 8.96 16.70
CA GLU A 164 -0.63 7.62 16.96
C GLU A 164 -1.53 6.81 17.90
N ARG A 165 -2.55 7.42 18.54
CA ARG A 165 -3.43 6.74 19.49
C ARG A 165 -4.27 5.67 18.83
N GLY A 166 -4.45 4.57 19.56
CA GLY A 166 -5.29 3.46 19.14
C GLY A 166 -4.77 2.14 19.65
N PHE A 167 -4.94 1.09 18.85
CA PHE A 167 -4.22 -0.16 19.00
C PHE A 167 -2.76 0.06 18.62
N LEU A 168 -1.83 -0.40 19.45
CA LEU A 168 -0.40 -0.08 19.29
C LEU A 168 0.50 -1.32 19.25
N GLY A 169 0.12 -2.41 19.92
CA GLY A 169 0.98 -3.58 20.04
C GLY A 169 0.25 -4.87 20.37
N LEU A 170 0.76 -5.98 19.86
CA LEU A 170 0.32 -7.34 20.18
C LEU A 170 1.54 -8.27 20.28
N ALA A 171 1.58 -9.10 21.31
CA ALA A 171 2.61 -10.13 21.49
C ALA A 171 2.00 -11.44 21.97
N PHE A 172 2.26 -12.53 21.25
CA PHE A 172 1.89 -13.87 21.71
C PHE A 172 2.90 -14.39 22.73
N HIS A 173 2.42 -15.09 23.76
CA HIS A 173 3.33 -15.77 24.68
C HIS A 173 4.14 -16.83 23.92
N PRO A 174 5.44 -17.06 24.23
CA PRO A 174 6.25 -18.11 23.58
C PRO A 174 5.72 -19.56 23.71
N LYS A 175 4.65 -19.75 24.49
CA LYS A 175 3.96 -21.02 24.72
C LYS A 175 2.47 -20.89 24.39
N TYR A 176 2.12 -19.98 23.48
CA TYR A 176 0.73 -19.66 23.11
C TYR A 176 -0.05 -20.91 22.71
N ARG A 177 0.58 -21.82 21.96
CA ARG A 177 0.01 -23.14 21.61
C ARG A 177 -0.48 -23.94 22.82
N ASN A 178 0.15 -23.79 23.98
CA ASN A 178 -0.15 -24.54 25.20
C ASN A 178 -1.01 -23.76 26.20
N ASN A 179 -0.89 -22.43 26.24
CA ASN A 179 -1.51 -21.61 27.28
C ASN A 179 -2.54 -20.59 26.79
N GLY A 180 -2.64 -20.35 25.48
CA GLY A 180 -3.54 -19.36 24.87
C GLY A 180 -3.19 -17.90 25.17
N ARG A 181 -2.10 -17.62 25.89
CA ARG A 181 -1.82 -16.27 26.41
C ARG A 181 -1.26 -15.34 25.34
N PHE A 182 -1.80 -14.13 25.28
CA PHE A 182 -1.26 -13.04 24.47
C PHE A 182 -1.44 -11.71 25.18
N PHE A 183 -0.71 -10.70 24.75
CA PHE A 183 -0.66 -9.39 25.38
C PHE A 183 -0.96 -8.34 24.34
N ILE A 184 -1.71 -7.31 24.73
CA ILE A 184 -2.04 -6.17 23.88
C ILE A 184 -1.67 -4.85 24.56
N TYR A 185 -1.35 -3.85 23.73
CA TYR A 185 -0.91 -2.52 24.13
C TYR A 185 -1.72 -1.50 23.33
N TYR A 186 -2.49 -0.63 24.00
CA TYR A 186 -3.45 0.27 23.36
C TYR A 186 -3.79 1.52 24.18
N SER A 187 -4.15 2.60 23.50
CA SER A 187 -4.62 3.85 24.11
C SER A 187 -6.07 3.72 24.57
N ILE A 188 -6.33 4.23 25.78
CA ILE A 188 -7.67 4.29 26.38
C ILE A 188 -7.99 5.69 26.88
N LEU A 189 -9.28 5.98 26.98
CA LEU A 189 -9.79 7.18 27.63
C LEU A 189 -10.36 6.83 29.00
N ILE A 190 -9.82 7.43 30.07
CA ILE A 190 -10.33 7.30 31.44
C ILE A 190 -11.08 8.57 31.81
N ASN A 191 -12.32 8.42 32.25
CA ASN A 191 -13.19 9.51 32.71
C ASN A 191 -13.32 10.68 31.70
N GLY A 192 -13.29 10.36 30.40
CA GLY A 192 -13.48 11.34 29.33
C GLY A 192 -12.35 12.37 29.14
N LYS A 193 -11.26 12.29 29.90
CA LYS A 193 -10.18 13.29 29.87
C LYS A 193 -8.77 12.74 30.00
N LEU A 194 -8.59 11.62 30.71
CA LEU A 194 -7.26 11.09 30.99
C LEU A 194 -6.93 10.02 29.97
N GLU A 195 -6.08 10.37 29.02
CA GLU A 195 -5.48 9.41 28.12
C GLU A 195 -4.43 8.58 28.87
N LYS A 196 -4.52 7.25 28.74
CA LYS A 196 -3.49 6.34 29.24
C LYS A 196 -3.25 5.24 28.24
N ILE A 197 -2.07 4.66 28.32
CA ILE A 197 -1.83 3.37 27.70
C ILE A 197 -2.21 2.25 28.66
N ARG A 198 -2.92 1.24 28.15
CA ARG A 198 -3.24 0.00 28.84
C ARG A 198 -2.47 -1.15 28.21
N ILE A 199 -1.94 -2.01 29.08
CA ILE A 199 -1.42 -3.32 28.71
C ILE A 199 -2.35 -4.37 29.33
N SER A 200 -2.87 -5.26 28.50
CA SER A 200 -3.78 -6.32 28.95
C SER A 200 -3.22 -7.69 28.56
N GLU A 201 -3.26 -8.62 29.50
CA GLU A 201 -3.09 -10.04 29.23
C GLU A 201 -4.45 -10.65 28.85
N MET A 202 -4.45 -11.42 27.76
CA MET A 202 -5.61 -12.10 27.21
C MET A 202 -5.34 -13.60 27.11
N LYS A 203 -6.41 -14.41 27.01
CA LYS A 203 -6.34 -15.86 26.90
C LYS A 203 -7.40 -16.40 25.94
#